data_AF-A0A5K1EAX2-F1
#
_entry.id   AF-A0A5K1EAX2-F1
#
_cell.length_a   1.000
_cell.length_b   1.000
_cell.length_c   1.000
_cell.angle_alpha   90.00
_cell.angle_beta   90.00
_cell.angle_gamma   90.00
#
_symmetry.space_group_name_H-M   'P 1'
#
loop_
_entity.id
_entity.type
_entity.pdbx_description
1 polymer ?
#
loop_
_entity_poly.entity_id
_entity_poly.type
_entity_poly.pdbx_seq_one_letter_code
_entity_poly.pdbx_strand_id
1 'polypeptide(L)'
;NDPFVMKAWAQTYPHNKHVKFLADGSAAYTHALGLELDLSEKGLGVRSRRFALLVDNLQVKLANIEEGGAFTVSSAEDILK
;
A
#
# COMPACT_ATOMS: atom_id res chain seq x y z
N ASN A 1 3.66 -1.49 -8.72
CA ASN A 1 4.40 -0.49 -9.52
C ASN A 1 5.89 -0.74 -9.35
N ASP A 2 6.66 -0.54 -10.41
CA ASP A 2 8.11 -0.69 -10.40
C ASP A 2 8.82 0.51 -9.70
N PRO A 3 10.13 0.39 -9.41
CA PRO A 3 10.89 1.45 -8.74
C PRO A 3 10.96 2.78 -9.49
N PHE A 4 10.92 2.79 -10.83
CA PHE A 4 11.01 4.03 -11.61
C PHE A 4 9.72 4.84 -11.49
N VAL A 5 8.57 4.17 -11.61
CA VAL A 5 7.25 4.81 -11.40
C VAL A 5 7.11 5.30 -9.97
N MET A 6 7.49 4.49 -8.97
CA MET A 6 7.41 4.91 -7.57
C MET A 6 8.33 6.10 -7.25
N LYS A 7 9.52 6.17 -7.87
CA LYS A 7 10.42 7.32 -7.76
C LYS A 7 9.82 8.58 -8.39
N ALA A 8 9.26 8.48 -9.59
CA ALA A 8 8.59 9.61 -10.25
C ALA A 8 7.38 10.10 -9.44
N TRP A 9 6.60 9.18 -8.87
CA TRP A 9 5.48 9.53 -8.02
C TRP A 9 5.91 10.21 -6.72
N ALA A 10 7.01 9.76 -6.09
CA ALA A 10 7.56 10.44 -4.92
C ALA A 10 7.97 11.90 -5.23
N GLN A 11 8.47 12.18 -6.44
CA GLN A 11 8.84 13.53 -6.86
C GLN A 11 7.65 14.49 -6.99
N THR A 12 6.41 13.99 -7.13
CA THR A 12 5.21 14.84 -7.13
C THR A 12 4.86 15.38 -5.74
N TYR A 13 5.53 14.90 -4.69
CA TYR A 13 5.40 15.39 -3.32
C TYR A 13 6.71 16.06 -2.86
N PRO A 14 7.03 17.26 -3.37
CA PRO A 14 8.35 17.89 -3.19
C PRO A 14 8.69 18.24 -1.73
N HIS A 15 7.69 18.29 -0.85
CA HIS A 15 7.85 18.60 0.58
C HIS A 15 7.79 17.36 1.48
N ASN A 16 7.64 16.16 0.92
CA ASN A 16 7.59 14.93 1.69
C ASN A 16 8.97 14.63 2.34
N LYS A 17 9.00 14.59 3.68
CA LYS A 17 10.18 14.21 4.47
C LYS A 17 9.98 12.94 5.30
N HIS A 18 8.75 12.44 5.39
CA HIS A 18 8.36 11.45 6.40
C HIS A 18 7.86 10.14 5.79
N VAL A 19 7.44 10.14 4.53
CA VAL A 19 6.91 8.95 3.85
C VAL A 19 7.95 8.38 2.90
N LYS A 20 8.30 7.10 3.08
CA LYS A 20 9.12 6.36 2.12
C LYS A 20 8.20 5.73 1.07
N PHE A 21 8.50 5.95 -0.20
CA PHE A 21 7.82 5.30 -1.31
C PHE A 21 8.55 3.99 -1.64
N LEU A 22 7.87 2.87 -1.46
CA LEU A 22 8.43 1.53 -1.68
C LEU A 22 7.77 0.89 -2.90
N ALA A 23 8.57 0.24 -3.73
CA ALA A 23 8.09 -0.45 -4.92
C ALA A 23 8.01 -1.96 -4.66
N ASP A 24 6.85 -2.53 -4.97
CA ASP A 24 6.61 -3.97 -5.05
C ASP A 24 6.15 -4.29 -6.48
N GLY A 25 7.09 -4.25 -7.43
CA GLY A 25 6.80 -4.38 -8.86
C GLY A 25 6.34 -5.78 -9.26
N SER A 26 6.80 -6.81 -8.55
CA SER A 26 6.45 -8.22 -8.77
C SER A 26 5.34 -8.73 -7.86
N ALA A 27 4.72 -7.85 -7.05
CA ALA A 27 3.70 -8.19 -6.05
C ALA A 27 4.15 -9.24 -5.00
N ALA A 28 5.45 -9.45 -4.84
CA ALA A 28 5.98 -10.53 -3.98
C ALA A 28 5.67 -10.26 -2.50
N TYR A 29 5.79 -9.01 -2.06
CA TYR A 29 5.42 -8.62 -0.70
C TYR A 29 3.90 -8.67 -0.51
N THR A 30 3.16 -8.15 -1.49
CA THR A 30 1.70 -8.15 -1.49
C THR A 30 1.12 -9.57 -1.36
N HIS A 31 1.64 -10.53 -2.13
CA HIS A 31 1.26 -11.95 -2.05
C HIS A 31 1.67 -12.59 -0.71
N ALA A 32 2.84 -12.26 -0.18
CA ALA A 32 3.26 -12.77 1.13
C ALA A 32 2.31 -12.35 2.26
N LEU A 33 1.61 -11.22 2.10
CA LEU A 33 0.59 -10.75 3.03
C LEU A 33 -0.82 -11.30 2.74
N GLY A 34 -1.05 -11.94 1.60
CA GLY A 34 -2.39 -12.33 1.14
C GLY A 34 -3.30 -11.13 0.85
N LEU A 35 -2.70 -10.01 0.42
CA LEU A 35 -3.39 -8.74 0.17
C LEU A 35 -3.45 -8.37 -1.31
N GLU A 36 -3.34 -9.36 -2.19
CA GLU A 36 -3.54 -9.19 -3.61
C GLU A 36 -5.00 -8.89 -3.97
N LEU A 37 -5.17 -8.14 -5.05
CA LEU A 37 -6.44 -7.83 -5.68
C LEU A 37 -6.25 -7.93 -7.19
N ASP A 38 -6.98 -8.86 -7.81
CA ASP A 38 -6.97 -8.98 -9.27
C ASP A 38 -7.86 -7.91 -9.90
N LEU A 39 -7.24 -7.02 -10.67
CA LEU A 39 -7.90 -5.97 -11.44
C LEU A 39 -7.60 -6.13 -12.94
N SER A 40 -7.35 -7.36 -13.39
CA SER A 40 -7.07 -7.68 -14.81
C SER A 40 -8.20 -7.26 -15.73
N GLU A 41 -9.47 -7.44 -15.33
CA GLU A 41 -10.63 -6.97 -16.10
C GLU A 41 -10.65 -5.44 -16.29
N LYS A 42 -9.99 -4.70 -15.39
CA LYS A 42 -9.82 -3.24 -15.46
C LYS A 42 -8.50 -2.82 -16.13
N GLY A 43 -7.75 -3.77 -16.68
CA GLY A 43 -6.46 -3.53 -17.35
C GLY A 43 -5.30 -3.20 -16.41
N LEU A 44 -5.44 -3.46 -15.10
CA LEU A 44 -4.40 -3.13 -14.11
C LEU A 44 -3.57 -4.34 -13.68
N GLY A 45 -4.05 -5.56 -13.93
CA GLY A 45 -3.43 -6.80 -13.46
C GLY A 45 -3.59 -6.96 -11.94
N VAL A 46 -2.72 -7.78 -11.36
CA VAL A 46 -2.66 -7.98 -9.90
C VAL A 46 -2.09 -6.75 -9.20
N ARG A 47 -2.78 -6.26 -8.18
CA ARG A 47 -2.40 -5.09 -7.37
C ARG A 47 -2.52 -5.40 -5.88
N SER A 48 -1.98 -4.50 -5.06
CA SER A 48 -2.26 -4.51 -3.63
C SER A 48 -3.66 -3.96 -3.36
N ARG A 49 -4.39 -4.61 -2.44
CA ARG A 49 -5.52 -4.00 -1.73
C ARG A 49 -5.05 -2.73 -1.03
N ARG A 50 -5.98 -1.81 -0.74
CA ARG A 50 -5.69 -0.66 0.12
C ARG A 50 -5.70 -1.14 1.57
N PHE A 51 -4.66 -0.82 2.33
CA PHE A 51 -4.56 -1.18 3.74
C PHE A 51 -3.61 -0.22 4.48
N ALA A 52 -3.68 -0.25 5.81
CA ALA A 52 -2.70 0.34 6.70
C ALA A 52 -2.34 -0.65 7.81
N LEU A 53 -1.04 -0.85 8.05
CA LEU A 53 -0.54 -1.72 9.11
C LEU A 53 0.25 -0.89 10.12
N LEU A 54 0.00 -1.11 11.42
CA LEU A 54 0.92 -0.71 12.48
C LEU A 54 1.83 -1.89 12.79
N VAL A 55 3.13 -1.73 12.58
CA VAL A 55 4.12 -2.78 12.80
C VAL A 55 5.11 -2.32 13.84
N ASP A 56 5.31 -3.13 14.87
CA ASP A 56 6.28 -2.90 15.94
C ASP A 56 7.07 -4.19 16.19
N ASN A 57 8.40 -4.08 16.17
CA ASN A 57 9.35 -5.19 16.27
C ASN A 57 8.97 -6.41 15.40
N LEU A 58 8.76 -6.17 14.10
CA LEU A 58 8.37 -7.18 13.10
C LEU A 58 7.03 -7.88 13.37
N GLN A 59 6.23 -7.39 14.33
CA GLN A 59 4.90 -7.89 14.62
C GLN A 59 3.83 -6.88 14.20
N VAL A 60 2.82 -7.34 13.47
CA VAL A 60 1.64 -6.54 13.15
C VAL A 60 0.81 -6.35 14.41
N LYS A 61 0.63 -5.09 14.84
CA LYS A 61 -0.17 -4.69 16.00
C LYS A 61 -1.59 -4.28 15.61
N LEU A 62 -1.75 -3.72 14.41
CA LEU A 62 -3.03 -3.33 13.82
C LEU A 62 -3.00 -3.60 12.33
N ALA A 63 -4.10 -4.11 11.78
CA ALA A 63 -4.28 -4.36 10.36
C ALA A 63 -5.63 -3.81 9.89
N ASN A 64 -5.62 -2.63 9.27
CA ASN A 64 -6.79 -2.00 8.70
C ASN A 64 -6.80 -2.29 7.20
N ILE A 65 -7.62 -3.24 6.77
CA ILE A 65 -7.69 -3.72 5.39
C ILE A 65 -9.02 -3.27 4.77
N GLU A 66 -8.94 -2.62 3.63
CA GLU A 66 -10.12 -2.16 2.90
C GLU A 66 -10.69 -3.28 2.01
N GLU A 67 -12.02 -3.26 1.84
CA GLU A 67 -12.71 -4.10 0.87
C GLU A 67 -12.88 -3.37 -0.47
N GLY A 68 -12.44 -4.01 -1.56
CA GLY A 68 -12.55 -3.48 -2.92
C GLY A 68 -11.98 -2.07 -3.07
N GLY A 69 -12.84 -1.11 -3.46
CA GLY A 69 -12.48 0.28 -3.68
C GLY A 69 -12.65 1.21 -2.48
N ALA A 70 -12.92 0.67 -1.28
CA ALA A 70 -13.20 1.46 -0.09
C ALA A 70 -11.99 2.25 0.44
N PHE A 71 -12.31 3.23 1.29
CA PHE A 71 -11.36 4.03 2.07
C PHE A 71 -12.05 4.49 3.36
N THR A 72 -12.19 3.58 4.33
CA THR A 72 -12.91 3.82 5.59
C THR A 72 -12.10 3.55 6.84
N VAL A 73 -11.00 2.79 6.76
CA VAL A 73 -10.20 2.37 7.92
C VAL A 73 -8.70 2.56 7.73
N SER A 74 -8.24 2.79 6.49
CA SER A 74 -6.82 2.88 6.13
C SER A 74 -6.27 4.31 6.11
N SER A 75 -6.99 5.28 6.70
CA SER A 75 -6.52 6.67 6.80
C SER A 75 -5.40 6.84 7.83
N ALA A 76 -4.66 7.95 7.76
CA ALA A 76 -3.64 8.27 8.76
C ALA A 76 -4.30 8.56 10.13
N GLU A 77 -5.47 9.20 10.11
CA GLU A 77 -6.27 9.51 11.28
C GLU A 77 -6.74 8.23 11.99
N ASP A 78 -7.10 7.18 11.25
CA ASP A 78 -7.47 5.89 11.83
C ASP A 78 -6.30 5.17 12.50
N ILE A 79 -5.07 5.38 12.01
CA ILE A 79 -3.86 4.81 12.62
C ILE A 79 -3.43 5.56 13.89
N LEU A 80 -3.77 6.84 14.02
CA LEU A 80 -3.38 7.69 15.15
C LEU A 80 -4.31 7.58 16.37
N LYS A 81 -5.44 6.88 16.24
CA LYS A 81 -6.38 6.60 17.35
C LYS A 81 -5.78 5.61 18.34
#